data_AF-A0A4Q5X8T4-F1
#
_entry.id   AF-A0A4Q5X8T4-F1
#
_cell.length_a   1.000
_cell.length_b   1.000
_cell.length_c   1.000
_cell.angle_alpha   90.00
_cell.angle_beta   90.00
_cell.angle_gamma   90.00
#
_symmetry.space_group_name_H-M   'P 1'
#
loop_
_entity.id
_entity.type
_entity.pdbx_description
1 polymer ?
#
loop_
_entity_poly.entity_id
_entity_poly.type
_entity_poly.pdbx_seq_one_letter_code
_entity_poly.pdbx_strand_id
1 'polypeptide(L)'
;MRKWLVLFSLAAASFGAAAGAQPGKKPVPSKEEDRAKSDAAKPGAKGEAASADKVAPPVEGAAPAGTDDLGAPPPKEVAEQKPEQKPSPLTPAPAEFPSGLAKPPPFEYDKLLGDIAALRSRVAALTTTLFASKLRVVVETKGEDARLASFNVTLDDGVVFSAPERFSADDERTVYEHAVAPGHHVVGVEIERYDARRKEFRTWQSSRFSVVIPESKLVATHLTIVDDSDMAEDFPDDADGQYDLRVKLRARVVE
;
A
#
# COMPACT_ATOMS: atom_id res chain seq x y z
N MET A 1 -22.90 -65.27 8.67
CA MET A 1 -23.92 -65.71 9.65
C MET A 1 -23.24 -65.99 10.98
N ARG A 2 -23.85 -65.54 12.10
CA ARG A 2 -23.40 -65.64 13.51
C ARG A 2 -22.30 -64.63 13.90
N LYS A 3 -22.34 -63.94 15.03
CA LYS A 3 -23.33 -63.78 16.11
C LYS A 3 -22.94 -62.48 16.86
N TRP A 4 -23.97 -61.73 17.21
CA TRP A 4 -24.07 -60.71 18.25
C TRP A 4 -23.18 -60.97 19.49
N LEU A 5 -22.48 -59.94 19.98
CA LEU A 5 -22.35 -59.73 21.43
C LEU A 5 -22.33 -58.23 21.74
N VAL A 6 -23.37 -57.84 22.46
CA VAL A 6 -23.61 -56.55 23.10
C VAL A 6 -22.69 -56.43 24.30
N LEU A 7 -22.03 -55.28 24.47
CA LEU A 7 -21.54 -54.84 25.78
C LEU A 7 -21.91 -53.37 25.96
N PHE A 8 -23.03 -53.20 26.65
CA PHE A 8 -23.42 -52.02 27.39
C PHE A 8 -22.37 -51.75 28.47
N SER A 9 -21.88 -50.52 28.56
CA SER A 9 -21.48 -49.98 29.86
C SER A 9 -21.91 -48.53 29.97
N LEU A 10 -22.48 -48.26 31.13
CA LEU A 10 -23.37 -47.18 31.53
C LEU A 10 -22.60 -46.32 32.55
N ALA A 11 -22.99 -45.05 32.66
CA ALA A 11 -22.63 -44.07 33.70
C ALA A 11 -21.25 -43.40 33.56
N ALA A 12 -21.08 -42.10 33.83
CA ALA A 12 -21.91 -41.20 34.62
C ALA A 12 -21.87 -39.76 34.06
N ALA A 13 -23.03 -39.10 34.15
CA ALA A 13 -23.19 -37.67 33.99
C ALA A 13 -22.46 -36.91 35.11
N SER A 14 -21.84 -35.79 34.78
CA SER A 14 -21.63 -34.70 35.73
C SER A 14 -22.09 -33.39 35.08
N PHE A 15 -23.23 -32.91 35.57
CA PHE A 15 -23.76 -31.58 35.36
C PHE A 15 -22.84 -30.55 36.03
N GLY A 16 -22.52 -29.49 35.31
CA GLY A 16 -21.85 -28.30 35.82
C GLY A 16 -22.51 -27.05 35.25
N ALA A 17 -23.76 -26.80 35.64
CA ALA A 17 -24.45 -25.54 35.40
C ALA A 17 -24.12 -24.57 36.54
N ALA A 18 -23.45 -23.46 36.23
CA ALA A 18 -23.34 -22.31 37.13
C ALA A 18 -24.01 -21.12 36.45
N ALA A 19 -25.29 -20.93 36.79
CA ALA A 19 -26.06 -19.74 36.49
C ALA A 19 -25.72 -18.66 37.55
N GLY A 20 -25.04 -17.60 37.12
CA GLY A 20 -24.88 -16.38 37.90
C GLY A 20 -26.00 -15.39 37.56
N ALA A 21 -27.07 -15.41 38.36
CA ALA A 21 -28.11 -14.40 38.34
C ALA A 21 -27.72 -13.23 39.26
N GLN A 22 -27.65 -12.01 38.72
CA GLN A 22 -27.84 -10.78 39.48
C GLN A 22 -29.08 -10.05 38.92
N PRO A 23 -30.17 -9.94 39.69
CA PRO A 23 -31.30 -9.09 39.35
C PRO A 23 -31.12 -7.72 40.02
N GLY A 24 -31.04 -6.65 39.23
CA GLY A 24 -30.84 -5.30 39.76
C GLY A 24 -31.46 -4.21 38.88
N LYS A 25 -32.71 -3.85 39.22
CA LYS A 25 -33.41 -2.57 38.95
C LYS A 25 -33.91 -2.28 37.52
N LYS A 26 -35.24 -2.32 37.40
CA LYS A 26 -36.07 -1.45 36.55
C LYS A 26 -37.26 -0.96 37.43
N PRO A 27 -38.11 -0.02 37.00
CA PRO A 27 -37.85 1.34 36.50
C PRO A 27 -38.72 2.36 37.29
N VAL A 28 -38.41 3.67 37.19
CA VAL A 28 -39.33 4.74 37.64
C VAL A 28 -39.96 5.38 36.39
N PRO A 29 -41.28 5.32 36.20
CA PRO A 29 -41.98 6.13 35.21
C PRO A 29 -42.52 7.41 35.86
N SER A 30 -42.10 8.57 35.37
CA SER A 30 -42.78 9.86 35.61
C SER A 30 -43.66 10.19 34.41
N LYS A 31 -44.96 10.32 34.67
CA LYS A 31 -46.01 10.78 33.77
C LYS A 31 -46.23 12.30 33.93
N GLU A 32 -46.98 12.84 32.97
CA GLU A 32 -47.64 14.17 32.89
C GLU A 32 -46.75 15.32 32.40
N GLU A 33 -46.90 15.68 31.12
CA GLU A 33 -47.94 16.58 30.54
C GLU A 33 -47.61 18.05 30.82
N ASP A 34 -47.16 18.78 29.81
CA ASP A 34 -47.98 19.90 29.36
C ASP A 34 -47.67 20.35 27.92
N ARG A 35 -48.73 20.84 27.28
CA ARG A 35 -48.84 21.28 25.89
C ARG A 35 -48.22 22.67 25.70
N ALA A 36 -47.68 22.95 24.52
CA ALA A 36 -47.97 24.20 23.82
C ALA A 36 -47.55 24.16 22.33
N LYS A 37 -48.51 24.57 21.50
CA LYS A 37 -48.46 24.76 20.05
C LYS A 37 -47.62 25.98 19.62
N SER A 38 -47.00 25.90 18.45
CA SER A 38 -47.08 26.90 17.36
C SER A 38 -46.49 26.24 16.10
N ASP A 39 -47.25 25.72 15.14
CA ASP A 39 -48.05 26.39 14.12
C ASP A 39 -47.34 27.47 13.27
N ALA A 40 -47.45 27.26 11.95
CA ALA A 40 -47.32 28.19 10.82
C ALA A 40 -45.93 28.62 10.31
N ALA A 41 -45.54 28.10 9.13
CA ALA A 41 -45.62 28.82 7.83
C ALA A 41 -44.48 28.44 6.84
N LYS A 42 -44.81 27.52 5.91
CA LYS A 42 -44.82 27.57 4.42
C LYS A 42 -43.91 28.58 3.63
N PRO A 43 -43.72 28.40 2.29
CA PRO A 43 -42.43 28.23 1.62
C PRO A 43 -42.14 29.30 0.54
N GLY A 44 -40.96 29.26 -0.08
CA GLY A 44 -40.66 29.97 -1.34
C GLY A 44 -39.59 29.19 -2.12
N ALA A 45 -39.93 28.53 -3.22
CA ALA A 45 -39.95 29.05 -4.60
C ALA A 45 -38.52 29.32 -5.13
N LYS A 46 -37.95 28.40 -5.93
CA LYS A 46 -38.03 28.30 -7.41
C LYS A 46 -37.13 29.35 -8.10
N GLY A 47 -36.09 28.88 -8.78
CA GLY A 47 -35.22 29.68 -9.63
C GLY A 47 -34.50 28.77 -10.62
N GLU A 48 -35.14 28.60 -11.77
CA GLU A 48 -34.75 27.76 -12.91
C GLU A 48 -34.07 28.63 -13.98
N ALA A 49 -33.19 28.01 -14.76
CA ALA A 49 -32.74 28.37 -16.10
C ALA A 49 -31.73 29.53 -16.31
N ALA A 50 -30.56 29.15 -16.83
CA ALA A 50 -29.90 29.88 -17.91
C ALA A 50 -29.27 28.86 -18.88
N SER A 51 -29.85 28.77 -20.08
CA SER A 51 -29.25 28.14 -21.26
C SER A 51 -28.37 29.16 -22.00
N ALA A 52 -27.26 28.73 -22.57
CA ALA A 52 -26.80 29.22 -23.87
C ALA A 52 -25.68 28.32 -24.44
N ASP A 53 -25.95 27.85 -25.64
CA ASP A 53 -25.16 27.03 -26.55
C ASP A 53 -24.34 27.95 -27.48
N LYS A 54 -23.07 27.65 -27.76
CA LYS A 54 -22.44 27.95 -29.06
C LYS A 54 -21.04 27.35 -29.24
N VAL A 55 -20.91 26.63 -30.35
CA VAL A 55 -19.72 26.05 -30.99
C VAL A 55 -18.99 27.07 -31.89
N ALA A 56 -17.65 27.01 -31.97
CA ALA A 56 -16.85 27.04 -33.22
C ALA A 56 -15.33 26.78 -32.99
N PRO A 57 -14.61 26.12 -33.96
CA PRO A 57 -13.18 25.69 -33.93
C PRO A 57 -12.23 26.79 -34.53
N PRO A 58 -10.93 26.59 -34.94
CA PRO A 58 -9.98 25.45 -35.02
C PRO A 58 -8.62 25.73 -34.29
N VAL A 59 -7.53 24.92 -34.33
CA VAL A 59 -6.46 24.87 -35.36
C VAL A 59 -5.55 23.62 -35.20
N GLU A 60 -5.11 23.09 -36.35
CA GLU A 60 -4.06 22.08 -36.56
C GLU A 60 -2.62 22.60 -36.33
N GLY A 61 -1.69 21.65 -36.16
CA GLY A 61 -0.24 21.81 -36.39
C GLY A 61 0.60 21.68 -35.11
N ALA A 62 1.70 20.95 -35.03
CA ALA A 62 2.45 20.17 -36.00
C ALA A 62 3.34 19.19 -35.22
N ALA A 63 3.56 18.00 -35.78
CA ALA A 63 4.59 17.07 -35.32
C ALA A 63 5.98 17.64 -35.65
N PRO A 64 6.96 17.64 -34.72
CA PRO A 64 8.35 17.85 -35.12
C PRO A 64 8.89 16.52 -35.68
N ALA A 65 9.05 16.51 -37.01
CA ALA A 65 9.95 15.60 -37.69
C ALA A 65 11.38 15.88 -37.20
N GLY A 66 12.00 14.90 -36.55
CA GLY A 66 13.43 14.92 -36.24
C GLY A 66 14.22 14.67 -37.53
N THR A 67 14.82 15.72 -38.07
CA THR A 67 15.83 15.62 -39.12
C THR A 67 17.17 15.27 -38.47
N ASP A 68 17.59 14.02 -38.64
CA ASP A 68 18.92 13.52 -38.28
C ASP A 68 19.92 14.02 -39.34
N ASP A 69 20.40 15.26 -39.15
CA ASP A 69 21.44 15.89 -39.98
C ASP A 69 22.83 15.56 -39.43
N LEU A 70 23.25 14.31 -39.63
CA LEU A 70 24.63 13.87 -39.39
C LEU A 70 25.51 14.35 -40.54
N GLY A 71 25.90 15.62 -40.46
CA GLY A 71 26.83 16.30 -41.36
C GLY A 71 28.11 15.50 -41.61
N ALA A 72 28.52 15.47 -42.88
CA ALA A 72 29.73 14.82 -43.36
C ALA A 72 31.01 15.42 -42.76
N PRO A 73 32.08 14.61 -42.55
CA PRO A 73 33.32 15.08 -41.95
C PRO A 73 34.06 16.07 -42.88
N PRO A 74 34.63 17.16 -42.33
CA PRO A 74 35.37 18.12 -43.13
C PRO A 74 36.70 17.53 -43.67
N PRO A 75 37.14 17.95 -44.88
CA PRO A 75 38.38 17.46 -45.48
C PRO A 75 39.62 17.90 -44.69
N LYS A 76 40.55 16.96 -44.49
CA LYS A 76 41.85 17.22 -43.87
C LYS A 76 42.79 17.88 -44.90
N GLU A 77 42.95 19.19 -44.82
CA GLU A 77 44.11 19.87 -45.41
C GLU A 77 45.34 19.62 -44.52
N VAL A 78 46.32 18.92 -45.08
CA VAL A 78 47.64 18.71 -44.51
C VAL A 78 48.43 20.00 -44.73
N ALA A 79 48.51 20.85 -43.71
CA ALA A 79 49.52 21.89 -43.62
C ALA A 79 50.55 21.45 -42.57
N GLU A 80 51.75 21.17 -43.06
CA GLU A 80 52.96 20.91 -42.27
C GLU A 80 53.20 22.09 -41.31
N GLN A 81 52.81 21.93 -40.05
CA GLN A 81 53.29 22.75 -38.96
C GLN A 81 54.13 21.88 -38.04
N LYS A 82 55.44 22.06 -38.18
CA LYS A 82 56.50 21.62 -37.27
C LYS A 82 56.03 21.84 -35.81
N PRO A 83 55.78 20.79 -35.01
CA PRO A 83 55.33 20.99 -33.66
C PRO A 83 56.55 21.42 -32.84
N GLU A 84 56.64 22.70 -32.52
CA GLU A 84 57.27 23.09 -31.26
C GLU A 84 56.45 22.40 -30.16
N GLN A 85 56.92 21.21 -29.75
CA GLN A 85 56.41 20.48 -28.62
C GLN A 85 56.72 21.27 -27.35
N LYS A 86 55.92 22.32 -27.09
CA LYS A 86 55.68 22.77 -25.72
C LYS A 86 54.94 21.62 -25.05
N PRO A 87 55.55 20.87 -24.12
CA PRO A 87 54.84 19.81 -23.43
C PRO A 87 53.62 20.43 -22.78
N SER A 88 52.44 19.89 -23.08
CA SER A 88 51.20 20.29 -22.42
C SER A 88 51.43 20.26 -20.91
N PRO A 89 51.02 21.28 -20.15
CA PRO A 89 51.22 21.36 -18.70
C PRO A 89 50.47 20.27 -17.91
N LEU A 90 49.73 19.40 -18.60
CA LEU A 90 49.03 18.23 -18.05
C LEU A 90 49.74 16.91 -18.39
N THR A 91 50.91 16.96 -19.04
CA THR A 91 51.72 15.79 -19.39
C THR A 91 53.10 15.98 -18.77
N PRO A 92 53.28 15.60 -17.49
CA PRO A 92 54.53 15.80 -16.79
C PRO A 92 55.68 15.10 -17.52
N ALA A 93 56.83 15.76 -17.59
CA ALA A 93 58.02 15.18 -18.20
C ALA A 93 58.46 13.93 -17.42
N PRO A 94 59.05 12.90 -18.05
CA PRO A 94 59.48 11.67 -17.35
C PRO A 94 60.39 11.90 -16.14
N ALA A 95 61.11 13.03 -16.10
CA ALA A 95 61.96 13.45 -14.98
C ALA A 95 61.19 14.03 -13.78
N GLU A 96 59.89 14.32 -13.92
CA GLU A 96 58.99 14.79 -12.86
C GLU A 96 58.33 13.64 -12.10
N PHE A 97 58.46 12.40 -12.60
CA PHE A 97 58.12 11.22 -11.81
C PHE A 97 59.24 10.97 -10.79
N PRO A 98 58.91 10.73 -9.52
CA PRO A 98 59.91 10.41 -8.51
C PRO A 98 60.68 9.17 -8.95
N SER A 99 61.95 9.35 -9.34
CA SER A 99 62.81 8.32 -9.92
C SER A 99 63.37 7.33 -8.88
N GLY A 100 62.73 7.24 -7.73
CA GLY A 100 63.05 6.26 -6.69
C GLY A 100 62.19 5.01 -6.87
N LEU A 101 62.78 3.84 -6.66
CA LEU A 101 62.03 2.59 -6.42
C LEU A 101 60.86 2.91 -5.49
N ALA A 102 59.63 2.72 -5.99
CA ALA A 102 58.42 2.93 -5.21
C ALA A 102 58.58 2.18 -3.90
N LYS A 103 58.68 2.92 -2.80
CA LYS A 103 58.82 2.33 -1.47
C LYS A 103 57.63 1.38 -1.31
N PRO A 104 57.85 0.09 -0.99
CA PRO A 104 56.74 -0.85 -0.88
C PRO A 104 55.71 -0.24 0.06
N PRO A 105 54.41 -0.29 -0.30
CA PRO A 105 53.37 0.29 0.52
C PRO A 105 53.55 -0.23 1.94
N PRO A 106 53.43 0.64 2.96
CA PRO A 106 53.55 0.18 4.33
C PRO A 106 52.57 -0.97 4.53
N PHE A 107 52.99 -2.02 5.26
CA PHE A 107 52.14 -3.20 5.54
C PHE A 107 50.73 -2.83 6.04
N GLU A 108 50.60 -1.69 6.70
CA GLU A 108 49.32 -1.12 7.13
C GLU A 108 48.36 -0.79 5.97
N TYR A 109 48.87 -0.42 4.81
CA TYR A 109 48.07 -0.13 3.61
C TYR A 109 47.41 -1.39 3.05
N ASP A 110 48.17 -2.48 2.90
CA ASP A 110 47.60 -3.77 2.45
C ASP A 110 46.59 -4.33 3.46
N LYS A 111 46.86 -4.13 4.76
CA LYS A 111 45.90 -4.45 5.82
C LYS A 111 44.61 -3.64 5.69
N LEU A 112 44.71 -2.32 5.51
CA LEU A 112 43.55 -1.45 5.31
C LEU A 112 42.75 -1.83 4.06
N LEU A 113 43.42 -2.15 2.96
CA LEU A 113 42.76 -2.65 1.74
C LEU A 113 42.05 -3.98 1.98
N GLY A 114 42.68 -4.90 2.73
CA GLY A 114 42.08 -6.16 3.17
C GLY A 114 40.85 -5.96 4.05
N ASP A 115 40.92 -5.05 5.02
CA ASP A 115 39.81 -4.72 5.92
C ASP A 115 38.64 -4.07 5.17
N ILE A 116 38.92 -3.18 4.20
CA ILE A 116 37.90 -2.59 3.33
C ILE A 116 37.25 -3.67 2.45
N ALA A 117 38.03 -4.59 1.89
CA ALA A 117 37.50 -5.69 1.09
C ALA A 117 36.61 -6.62 1.94
N ALA A 118 37.04 -6.94 3.17
CA ALA A 118 36.26 -7.74 4.11
C ALA A 118 34.96 -7.04 4.55
N LEU A 119 35.02 -5.73 4.82
CA LEU A 119 33.84 -4.93 5.17
C LEU A 119 32.85 -4.89 4.00
N ARG A 120 33.33 -4.63 2.78
CA ARG A 120 32.48 -4.64 1.56
C ARG A 120 31.84 -5.99 1.34
N SER A 121 32.58 -7.09 1.53
CA SER A 121 32.04 -8.45 1.45
C SER A 121 30.93 -8.69 2.48
N ARG A 122 31.13 -8.27 3.74
CA ARG A 122 30.13 -8.43 4.80
C ARG A 122 28.88 -7.60 4.54
N VAL A 123 29.03 -6.35 4.07
CA VAL A 123 27.91 -5.50 3.68
C VAL A 123 27.15 -6.13 2.52
N ALA A 124 27.85 -6.63 1.48
CA ALA A 124 27.23 -7.31 0.35
C ALA A 124 26.43 -8.56 0.79
N ALA A 125 26.98 -9.36 1.69
CA ALA A 125 26.29 -10.51 2.26
C ALA A 125 25.02 -10.09 3.04
N LEU A 126 25.12 -9.09 3.91
CA LEU A 126 23.99 -8.56 4.67
C LEU A 126 22.91 -7.95 3.79
N THR A 127 23.29 -7.20 2.74
CA THR A 127 22.30 -6.65 1.80
C THR A 127 21.62 -7.79 1.04
N THR A 128 22.36 -8.82 0.65
CA THR A 128 21.77 -9.98 -0.05
C THR A 128 20.75 -10.69 0.83
N THR A 129 21.01 -10.84 2.13
CA THR A 129 20.07 -11.49 3.06
C THR A 129 18.90 -10.59 3.46
N LEU A 130 19.13 -9.29 3.70
CA LEU A 130 18.08 -8.33 4.03
C LEU A 130 17.09 -8.14 2.87
N PHE A 131 17.58 -8.14 1.63
CA PHE A 131 16.74 -7.99 0.45
C PHE A 131 16.26 -9.32 -0.16
N ALA A 132 16.61 -10.46 0.44
CA ALA A 132 16.08 -11.76 0.03
C ALA A 132 14.63 -11.96 0.48
N SER A 133 14.25 -11.37 1.61
CA SER A 133 12.89 -11.46 2.13
C SER A 133 11.99 -10.43 1.42
N LYS A 134 10.77 -10.85 1.05
CA LYS A 134 9.84 -10.01 0.29
C LYS A 134 8.45 -10.04 0.92
N LEU A 135 7.78 -8.89 0.87
CA LEU A 135 6.38 -8.76 1.24
C LEU A 135 5.57 -8.42 -0.01
N ARG A 136 4.52 -9.20 -0.27
CA ARG A 136 3.50 -8.92 -1.28
C ARG A 136 2.18 -8.63 -0.56
N VAL A 137 1.53 -7.53 -0.91
CA VAL A 137 0.19 -7.17 -0.44
C VAL A 137 -0.78 -7.31 -1.60
N VAL A 138 -1.75 -8.19 -1.43
CA VAL A 138 -2.85 -8.46 -2.35
C VAL A 138 -4.14 -8.00 -1.69
N VAL A 139 -4.96 -7.26 -2.42
CA VAL A 139 -6.21 -6.68 -1.92
C VAL A 139 -7.37 -7.23 -2.74
N GLU A 140 -8.43 -7.62 -2.06
CA GLU A 140 -9.68 -8.09 -2.63
C GLU A 140 -10.83 -7.34 -1.97
N THR A 141 -11.72 -6.76 -2.77
CA THR A 141 -12.94 -6.09 -2.31
C THR A 141 -14.16 -6.95 -2.59
N LYS A 142 -14.97 -7.18 -1.56
CA LYS A 142 -16.27 -7.87 -1.64
C LYS A 142 -17.36 -6.96 -1.13
N GLY A 143 -18.39 -6.81 -1.94
CA GLY A 143 -19.55 -5.95 -1.68
C GLY A 143 -20.08 -5.42 -3.00
N GLU A 144 -21.37 -5.57 -3.24
CA GLU A 144 -21.97 -5.24 -4.55
C GLU A 144 -22.14 -3.72 -4.71
N ASP A 145 -22.58 -3.05 -3.64
CA ASP A 145 -23.10 -1.68 -3.70
C ASP A 145 -22.17 -0.61 -3.16
N ALA A 146 -21.07 -0.99 -2.53
CA ALA A 146 -20.21 -0.01 -1.90
C ALA A 146 -18.95 0.29 -2.74
N ARG A 147 -18.52 1.55 -2.64
CA ARG A 147 -17.40 2.09 -3.41
C ARG A 147 -16.35 2.66 -2.46
N LEU A 148 -15.09 2.42 -2.80
CA LEU A 148 -13.95 2.99 -2.09
C LEU A 148 -13.82 4.46 -2.48
N ALA A 149 -13.79 5.34 -1.49
CA ALA A 149 -13.44 6.76 -1.65
C ALA A 149 -11.92 6.94 -1.59
N SER A 150 -11.30 6.33 -0.58
CA SER A 150 -9.86 6.31 -0.39
C SER A 150 -9.44 4.97 0.18
N PHE A 151 -8.26 4.50 -0.26
CA PHE A 151 -7.67 3.27 0.24
C PHE A 151 -6.16 3.46 0.33
N ASN A 152 -5.63 3.43 1.55
CA ASN A 152 -4.21 3.55 1.82
C ASN A 152 -3.71 2.29 2.51
N VAL A 153 -2.55 1.81 2.07
CA VAL A 153 -1.81 0.74 2.74
C VAL A 153 -0.55 1.35 3.31
N THR A 154 -0.30 1.08 4.57
CA THR A 154 0.92 1.49 5.27
C THR A 154 1.72 0.26 5.67
N LEU A 155 3.04 0.36 5.60
CA LEU A 155 3.99 -0.59 6.16
C LEU A 155 4.86 0.16 7.15
N ASP A 156 4.86 -0.27 8.42
CA ASP A 156 5.62 0.36 9.51
C ASP A 156 5.39 1.88 9.58
N ASP A 157 4.10 2.27 9.54
CA ASP A 157 3.59 3.65 9.51
C ASP A 157 3.99 4.50 8.28
N GLY A 158 4.73 3.93 7.31
CA GLY A 158 4.97 4.55 6.00
C GLY A 158 3.91 4.17 4.97
N VAL A 159 3.36 5.14 4.24
CA VAL A 159 2.40 4.86 3.14
C VAL A 159 3.15 4.19 1.99
N VAL A 160 2.81 2.94 1.70
CA VAL A 160 3.41 2.16 0.61
C VAL A 160 2.54 2.14 -0.64
N PHE A 161 1.23 2.34 -0.47
CA PHE A 161 0.28 2.41 -1.56
C PHE A 161 -0.86 3.36 -1.20
N SER A 162 -1.23 4.20 -2.15
CA SER A 162 -2.42 5.03 -2.09
C SER A 162 -3.22 4.80 -3.37
N ALA A 163 -4.47 4.39 -3.20
CA ALA A 163 -5.35 4.08 -4.30
C ALA A 163 -5.80 5.35 -5.04
N PRO A 164 -5.88 5.31 -6.38
CA PRO A 164 -6.55 6.35 -7.14
C PRO A 164 -8.06 6.37 -6.84
N GLU A 165 -8.73 7.50 -7.11
CA GLU A 165 -10.15 7.75 -6.77
C GLU A 165 -11.14 6.71 -7.34
N ARG A 166 -10.77 6.00 -8.42
CA ARG A 166 -11.59 4.96 -9.07
C ARG A 166 -11.00 3.55 -8.89
N PHE A 167 -10.31 3.32 -7.79
CA PHE A 167 -9.75 2.01 -7.50
C PHE A 167 -10.85 1.01 -7.13
N SER A 168 -10.92 -0.08 -7.89
CA SER A 168 -11.62 -1.30 -7.50
C SER A 168 -10.63 -2.48 -7.49
N ALA A 169 -10.89 -3.45 -6.63
CA ALA A 169 -10.08 -4.65 -6.46
C ALA A 169 -10.97 -5.89 -6.41
N ASP A 170 -11.94 -5.96 -7.33
CA ASP A 170 -12.91 -7.05 -7.41
C ASP A 170 -12.21 -8.39 -7.74
N ASP A 171 -11.15 -8.34 -8.55
CA ASP A 171 -10.35 -9.49 -9.00
C ASP A 171 -8.94 -9.51 -8.37
N GLU A 172 -8.82 -9.68 -7.04
CA GLU A 172 -7.55 -9.82 -6.29
C GLU A 172 -6.35 -9.03 -6.88
N ARG A 173 -6.14 -7.79 -6.45
CA ARG A 173 -5.09 -6.93 -7.01
C ARG A 173 -3.85 -6.88 -6.12
N THR A 174 -2.68 -7.15 -6.70
CA THR A 174 -1.41 -6.87 -6.01
C THR A 174 -1.14 -5.37 -6.03
N VAL A 175 -1.09 -4.76 -4.84
CA VAL A 175 -0.91 -3.30 -4.67
C VAL A 175 0.51 -2.93 -4.27
N TYR A 176 1.23 -3.86 -3.67
CA TYR A 176 2.60 -3.65 -3.22
C TYR A 176 3.38 -4.96 -3.27
N GLU A 177 4.59 -4.89 -3.80
CA GLU A 177 5.57 -5.97 -3.71
C GLU A 177 6.96 -5.36 -3.58
N HIS A 178 7.61 -5.59 -2.44
CA HIS A 178 8.97 -5.10 -2.25
C HIS A 178 9.78 -5.99 -1.30
N ALA A 179 11.10 -5.80 -1.34
CA ALA A 179 12.01 -6.38 -0.38
C ALA A 179 11.85 -5.68 0.97
N VAL A 180 11.74 -6.47 2.04
CA VAL A 180 11.52 -5.99 3.40
C VAL A 180 12.46 -6.77 4.31
N ALA A 181 12.96 -6.14 5.37
CA ALA A 181 13.78 -6.84 6.35
C ALA A 181 13.02 -8.04 6.94
N PRO A 182 13.71 -9.11 7.34
CA PRO A 182 13.09 -10.16 8.15
C PRO A 182 12.76 -9.61 9.55
N GLY A 183 11.63 -10.05 10.12
CA GLY A 183 11.18 -9.61 11.44
C GLY A 183 9.70 -9.28 11.54
N HIS A 184 9.34 -8.52 12.56
CA HIS A 184 7.97 -8.05 12.78
C HIS A 184 7.74 -6.74 12.03
N HIS A 185 6.71 -6.73 11.19
CA HIS A 185 6.27 -5.56 10.45
C HIS A 185 4.79 -5.30 10.72
N VAL A 186 4.39 -4.03 10.71
CA VAL A 186 3.00 -3.64 10.89
C VAL A 186 2.43 -3.24 9.53
N VAL A 187 1.47 -4.03 9.05
CA VAL A 187 0.67 -3.69 7.86
C VAL A 187 -0.58 -2.96 8.35
N GLY A 188 -0.67 -1.67 8.02
CA GLY A 188 -1.83 -0.84 8.26
C GLY A 188 -2.66 -0.66 7.00
N VAL A 189 -3.96 -0.57 7.17
CA VAL A 189 -4.93 -0.36 6.11
C VAL A 189 -5.89 0.72 6.58
N GLU A 190 -6.07 1.72 5.75
CA GLU A 190 -7.04 2.79 5.96
C GLU A 190 -8.01 2.80 4.78
N ILE A 191 -9.29 2.70 5.07
CA ILE A 191 -10.36 2.61 4.10
C ILE A 191 -11.37 3.71 4.42
N GLU A 192 -11.66 4.55 3.44
CA GLU A 192 -12.86 5.37 3.41
C GLU A 192 -13.74 4.86 2.28
N ARG A 193 -15.02 4.70 2.57
CA ARG A 193 -16.01 4.19 1.62
C ARG A 193 -17.27 5.03 1.64
N TYR A 194 -18.03 4.93 0.56
CA TYR A 194 -19.39 5.44 0.48
C TYR A 194 -20.29 4.43 -0.23
N ASP A 195 -21.58 4.51 0.07
CA ASP A 195 -22.59 3.70 -0.62
C ASP A 195 -22.88 4.28 -2.02
N ALA A 196 -22.95 3.42 -3.05
CA ALA A 196 -23.23 3.86 -4.42
C ALA A 196 -24.62 4.48 -4.59
N ARG A 197 -25.60 4.08 -3.77
CA ARG A 197 -26.98 4.56 -3.79
C ARG A 197 -27.06 5.97 -3.21
N ARG A 198 -26.34 6.24 -2.11
CA ARG A 198 -26.23 7.58 -1.50
C ARG A 198 -24.85 7.83 -0.92
N LYS A 199 -24.13 8.80 -1.50
CA LYS A 199 -22.76 9.20 -1.11
C LYS A 199 -22.63 9.83 0.29
N GLU A 200 -23.77 10.14 0.93
CA GLU A 200 -23.85 10.71 2.27
C GLU A 200 -23.52 9.68 3.34
N PHE A 201 -23.84 8.40 3.10
CA PHE A 201 -23.50 7.31 3.98
C PHE A 201 -22.05 6.91 3.74
N ARG A 202 -21.18 7.31 4.67
CA ARG A 202 -19.75 7.08 4.61
C ARG A 202 -19.27 6.36 5.85
N THR A 203 -18.32 5.47 5.63
CA THR A 203 -17.64 4.76 6.70
C THR A 203 -16.15 4.91 6.54
N TRP A 204 -15.47 5.17 7.65
CA TRP A 204 -14.02 5.20 7.71
C TRP A 204 -13.55 4.13 8.70
N GLN A 205 -12.55 3.35 8.30
CA GLN A 205 -11.97 2.32 9.14
C GLN A 205 -10.46 2.25 8.94
N SER A 206 -9.74 2.20 10.06
CA SER A 206 -8.32 1.88 10.10
C SER A 206 -8.12 0.53 10.79
N SER A 207 -7.27 -0.32 10.21
CA SER A 207 -6.93 -1.63 10.76
C SER A 207 -5.42 -1.83 10.68
N ARG A 208 -4.82 -2.39 11.73
CA ARG A 208 -3.37 -2.66 11.81
C ARG A 208 -3.14 -4.12 12.16
N PHE A 209 -2.19 -4.74 11.46
CA PHE A 209 -1.86 -6.15 11.62
C PHE A 209 -0.35 -6.32 11.77
N SER A 210 0.07 -7.07 12.79
CA SER A 210 1.47 -7.48 12.93
C SER A 210 1.71 -8.73 12.10
N VAL A 211 2.64 -8.67 11.15
CA VAL A 211 3.04 -9.78 10.28
C VAL A 211 4.51 -10.09 10.52
N VAL A 212 4.83 -11.38 10.64
CA VAL A 212 6.22 -11.84 10.80
C VAL A 212 6.75 -12.28 9.44
N ILE A 213 7.82 -11.66 8.98
CA ILE A 213 8.50 -11.98 7.72
C ILE A 213 9.70 -12.88 8.03
N PRO A 214 9.71 -14.14 7.55
CA PRO A 214 10.84 -15.04 7.71
C PRO A 214 11.97 -14.67 6.74
N GLU A 215 13.20 -15.03 7.11
CA GLU A 215 14.39 -14.80 6.29
C GLU A 215 14.33 -15.50 4.94
N SER A 216 14.68 -14.78 3.88
CA SER A 216 14.81 -15.29 2.51
C SER A 216 13.53 -15.91 1.93
N LYS A 217 12.36 -15.49 2.41
CA LYS A 217 11.07 -15.97 1.91
C LYS A 217 10.17 -14.82 1.47
N LEU A 218 9.22 -15.15 0.58
CA LEU A 218 8.14 -14.24 0.20
C LEU A 218 6.93 -14.47 1.10
N VAL A 219 6.44 -13.43 1.75
CA VAL A 219 5.17 -13.44 2.47
C VAL A 219 4.13 -12.73 1.62
N ALA A 220 3.08 -13.45 1.24
CA ALA A 220 1.90 -12.88 0.62
C ALA A 220 0.84 -12.61 1.70
N THR A 221 0.47 -11.35 1.83
CA THR A 221 -0.62 -10.87 2.67
C THR A 221 -1.84 -10.60 1.81
N HIS A 222 -2.91 -11.37 2.02
CA HIS A 222 -4.19 -11.19 1.35
C HIS A 222 -5.10 -10.40 2.29
N LEU A 223 -5.47 -9.19 1.87
CA LEU A 223 -6.43 -8.31 2.51
C LEU A 223 -7.77 -8.45 1.83
N THR A 224 -8.74 -9.04 2.53
CA THR A 224 -10.12 -9.12 2.06
C THR A 224 -10.96 -8.11 2.81
N ILE A 225 -11.51 -7.14 2.08
CA ILE A 225 -12.42 -6.12 2.58
C ILE A 225 -13.83 -6.60 2.25
N VAL A 226 -14.65 -6.86 3.26
CA VAL A 226 -16.03 -7.33 3.12
C VAL A 226 -16.96 -6.24 3.61
N ASP A 227 -17.99 -5.94 2.81
CA ASP A 227 -19.08 -5.06 3.17
C ASP A 227 -20.42 -5.74 3.01
N ASP A 228 -21.17 -5.72 4.10
CA ASP A 228 -22.56 -6.19 4.14
C ASP A 228 -23.46 -5.09 4.74
N SER A 229 -23.07 -3.81 4.60
CA SER A 229 -23.87 -2.67 5.08
C SER A 229 -25.15 -2.50 4.26
N ASP A 230 -26.28 -2.30 4.94
CA ASP A 230 -27.62 -2.09 4.36
C ASP A 230 -28.14 -0.65 4.56
N MET A 231 -27.33 0.23 5.16
CA MET A 231 -27.73 1.59 5.55
C MET A 231 -28.38 2.41 4.42
N ALA A 232 -27.94 2.30 3.17
CA ALA A 232 -28.56 3.07 2.09
C ALA A 232 -29.83 2.45 1.51
N GLU A 233 -30.12 1.19 1.83
CA GLU A 233 -31.35 0.47 1.47
C GLU A 233 -32.48 0.81 2.44
N ASP A 234 -32.27 0.52 3.72
CA ASP A 234 -33.36 0.42 4.69
C ASP A 234 -33.64 1.75 5.41
N PHE A 235 -32.61 2.58 5.57
CA PHE A 235 -32.71 3.83 6.33
C PHE A 235 -33.73 4.84 5.76
N PRO A 236 -33.90 5.01 4.43
CA PRO A 236 -34.89 5.93 3.90
C PRO A 236 -36.35 5.54 4.20
N ASP A 237 -36.60 4.25 4.36
CA ASP A 237 -37.95 3.70 4.48
C ASP A 237 -38.34 3.57 5.95
N ASP A 238 -37.52 2.85 6.72
CA ASP A 238 -37.82 2.52 8.13
C ASP A 238 -36.95 3.30 9.13
N ALA A 239 -36.06 4.18 8.65
CA ALA A 239 -35.08 4.90 9.48
C ALA A 239 -34.18 3.99 10.33
N ASP A 240 -34.05 2.72 9.92
CA ASP A 240 -33.18 1.72 10.50
C ASP A 240 -32.20 1.22 9.44
N GLY A 241 -30.99 0.87 9.86
CA GLY A 241 -29.92 0.48 8.97
C GLY A 241 -28.62 0.25 9.74
N GLN A 242 -27.79 -0.63 9.21
CA GLN A 242 -26.57 -1.11 9.83
C GLN A 242 -25.35 -0.87 8.92
N TYR A 243 -24.24 -0.48 9.56
CA TYR A 243 -22.93 -0.54 8.95
C TYR A 243 -22.22 -1.83 9.37
N ASP A 244 -21.79 -2.65 8.41
CA ASP A 244 -20.95 -3.82 8.65
C ASP A 244 -19.76 -3.82 7.68
N LEU A 245 -18.61 -3.35 8.17
CA LEU A 245 -17.34 -3.38 7.45
C LEU A 245 -16.36 -4.31 8.18
N ARG A 246 -15.84 -5.31 7.44
CA ARG A 246 -14.90 -6.30 7.96
C ARG A 246 -13.65 -6.32 7.11
N VAL A 247 -12.50 -6.15 7.77
CA VAL A 247 -11.17 -6.28 7.15
C VAL A 247 -10.53 -7.55 7.66
N LYS A 248 -10.23 -8.48 6.76
CA LYS A 248 -9.58 -9.75 7.06
C LYS A 248 -8.20 -9.77 6.43
N LEU A 249 -7.17 -10.05 7.23
CA LEU A 249 -5.81 -10.29 6.74
C LEU A 249 -5.50 -11.79 6.83
N ARG A 250 -5.05 -12.36 5.73
CA ARG A 250 -4.43 -13.69 5.69
C ARG A 250 -2.99 -13.57 5.21
N ALA A 251 -2.03 -13.85 6.09
CA ALA A 251 -0.62 -13.94 5.72
C ALA A 251 -0.25 -15.40 5.43
N ARG A 252 0.46 -15.64 4.32
CA ARG A 252 1.04 -16.95 3.99
C ARG A 252 2.43 -16.78 3.40
N VAL A 253 3.31 -17.73 3.71
CA VAL A 253 4.59 -17.85 3.02
C VAL A 253 4.31 -18.49 1.66
N VAL A 254 4.84 -17.90 0.60
CA VAL A 254 4.81 -18.45 -0.75
C VAL A 254 6.16 -19.15 -0.97
N GLU A 255 6.11 -20.45 -1.24
CA GLU A 255 7.28 -21.27 -1.57
C GLU A 255 7.75 -21.04 -3.01
#